data_AF-A0A1N7J0X2-F1
#
_entry.id   AF-A0A1N7J0X2-F1
#
_cell.length_a   1.000
_cell.length_b   1.000
_cell.length_c   1.000
_cell.angle_alpha   90.00
_cell.angle_beta   90.00
_cell.angle_gamma   90.00
#
_symmetry.space_group_name_H-M   'P 1'
#
loop_
_entity.id
_entity.type
_entity.pdbx_description
1 polymer ?
#
loop_
_entity_poly.entity_id
_entity_poly.type
_entity_poly.pdbx_seq_one_letter_code
_entity_poly.pdbx_strand_id
1 'polypeptide(L)'
;MVRASEIRDEKTLIAWLGAQPRKTRQREAVALAHRAAMRVLPLLVSSLGEYWARKRDVTALPVLRCALISGAYMGHPAPDIKKAAAAADSAAAADSVADSAVDSSVADSAAAAVYSADSASAAYSSAAYSSVAASAAAAAYSADSAAYSAAAAYSSAAAAWKALRQDAAAIEAGDLPLSAPLWADQAPDWFQKAWQAAQGWFATNPGHDFWLRWYEAALAGRPLTGDWESHAQLLTDIALIADEDWKKGAEHVAGLIAEIEARYQPSDYSGNQPSEAQRLSDALPLEEQIEVNPETGLYRSVLRPVENPVLISTLLDRLGDTLEDALGERNCITRDSREARVITRALERYRDNPQRLESDFADLVANMRRQFEKDGFPDYGDCRALLNALEEIVLALRANHPGVAANRQAIAAQKIAELEKEDRELIKAAEPILAEISELELADEFREDIAEILAPRLPGVSRIEPGGKMPPLPGEVRVFSRVAKISLAGRFEEVCLKIDSDPKYKGVRIATTAASAAEIIYRVIALGLKLFGVL
;
A
#
# COMPACT_ATOMS: atom_id res chain seq x y z
N MET A 1 -4.23 42.94 -2.84
CA MET A 1 -4.43 41.59 -2.27
C MET A 1 -3.07 40.95 -2.26
N VAL A 2 -2.56 40.56 -1.09
CA VAL A 2 -1.26 39.89 -0.98
C VAL A 2 -1.42 38.51 -1.61
N ARG A 3 -0.51 38.10 -2.50
CA ARG A 3 -0.51 36.76 -3.10
C ARG A 3 0.38 35.81 -2.31
N ALA A 4 0.15 34.50 -2.39
CA ALA A 4 1.00 33.51 -1.74
C ALA A 4 2.49 33.67 -2.09
N SER A 5 2.80 34.05 -3.34
CA SER A 5 4.17 34.33 -3.81
C SER A 5 4.87 35.49 -3.09
N GLU A 6 4.12 36.37 -2.42
CA GLU A 6 4.62 37.58 -1.75
C GLU A 6 4.93 37.35 -0.25
N ILE A 7 4.61 36.17 0.30
CA ILE A 7 4.88 35.83 1.70
C ILE A 7 6.40 35.63 1.89
N ARG A 8 6.99 36.40 2.81
CA ARG A 8 8.44 36.38 3.10
C ARG A 8 8.76 36.28 4.58
N ASP A 9 7.80 36.63 5.42
CA ASP A 9 7.95 36.80 6.87
C ASP A 9 6.58 36.68 7.55
N GLU A 10 6.59 36.71 8.89
CA GLU A 10 5.40 36.68 9.74
C GLU A 10 4.35 37.73 9.32
N LYS A 11 4.81 38.98 9.10
CA LYS A 11 3.94 40.12 8.80
C LYS A 11 3.19 39.94 7.47
N THR A 12 3.89 39.48 6.44
CA THR A 12 3.31 39.21 5.12
C THR A 12 2.40 37.99 5.13
N LEU A 13 2.69 36.97 5.95
CA LEU A 13 1.77 35.85 6.16
C LEU A 13 0.48 36.28 6.85
N ILE A 14 0.56 37.07 7.93
CA ILE A 14 -0.62 37.61 8.63
C ILE A 14 -1.46 38.46 7.67
N ALA A 15 -0.82 39.29 6.84
CA ALA A 15 -1.52 40.10 5.84
C ALA A 15 -2.22 39.24 4.77
N TRP A 16 -1.57 38.15 4.32
CA TRP A 16 -2.15 37.20 3.37
C TRP A 16 -3.35 36.45 3.97
N LEU A 17 -3.20 35.85 5.17
CA LEU A 17 -4.29 35.22 5.91
C LEU A 17 -5.43 36.21 6.17
N GLY A 18 -5.11 37.45 6.51
CA GLY A 18 -6.08 38.54 6.68
C GLY A 18 -6.92 38.86 5.44
N ALA A 19 -6.45 38.49 4.24
CA ALA A 19 -7.17 38.65 2.99
C ALA A 19 -8.04 37.44 2.60
N GLN A 20 -7.83 36.27 3.21
CA GLN A 20 -8.57 35.03 2.90
C GLN A 20 -10.04 35.08 3.32
N PRO A 21 -10.94 34.31 2.69
CA PRO A 21 -12.35 34.26 3.06
C PRO A 21 -12.56 33.90 4.53
N ARG A 22 -13.42 34.65 5.25
CA ARG A 22 -13.63 34.46 6.70
C ARG A 22 -14.01 33.03 7.09
N LYS A 23 -14.73 32.33 6.21
CA LYS A 23 -15.22 30.97 6.47
C LYS A 23 -14.12 29.91 6.47
N THR A 24 -13.03 30.13 5.74
CA THR A 24 -11.97 29.13 5.52
C THR A 24 -10.65 29.53 6.15
N ARG A 25 -10.42 30.84 6.32
CA ARG A 25 -9.18 31.42 6.88
C ARG A 25 -8.68 30.77 8.16
N GLN A 26 -9.56 30.42 9.11
CA GLN A 26 -9.13 29.77 10.35
C GLN A 26 -8.55 28.39 10.07
N ARG A 27 -9.25 27.60 9.25
CA ARG A 27 -8.81 26.26 8.83
C ARG A 27 -7.51 26.35 8.02
N GLU A 28 -7.37 27.34 7.15
CA GLU A 28 -6.15 27.60 6.39
C GLU A 28 -4.97 27.97 7.29
N ALA A 29 -5.19 28.81 8.31
CA ALA A 29 -4.17 29.16 9.30
C ALA A 29 -3.66 27.93 10.07
N VAL A 30 -4.57 27.08 10.54
CA VAL A 30 -4.20 25.84 11.25
C VAL A 30 -3.45 24.88 10.33
N ALA A 31 -3.87 24.74 9.07
CA ALA A 31 -3.19 23.89 8.09
C ALA A 31 -1.73 24.31 7.87
N LEU A 32 -1.48 25.62 7.74
CA LEU A 32 -0.15 26.17 7.56
C LEU A 32 0.71 26.01 8.82
N ALA A 33 0.13 26.26 10.00
CA ALA A 33 0.81 26.07 11.29
C ALA A 33 1.23 24.59 11.48
N HIS A 34 0.30 23.67 11.24
CA HIS A 34 0.54 22.23 11.33
C HIS A 34 1.68 21.81 10.40
N ARG A 35 1.64 22.20 9.11
CA ARG A 35 2.68 21.82 8.14
C ARG A 35 4.02 22.48 8.43
N ALA A 36 4.05 23.70 8.98
CA ALA A 36 5.28 24.32 9.44
C ALA A 36 5.92 23.51 10.58
N ALA A 37 5.14 23.16 11.60
CA ALA A 37 5.58 22.34 12.72
C ALA A 37 6.10 20.96 12.28
N MET A 38 5.32 20.26 11.43
CA MET A 38 5.69 18.93 10.95
C MET A 38 7.04 18.94 10.21
N ARG A 39 7.40 20.01 9.48
CA ARG A 39 8.69 20.08 8.76
C ARG A 39 9.91 20.14 9.66
N VAL A 40 9.78 20.66 10.87
CA VAL A 40 10.91 20.82 11.80
C VAL A 40 10.86 19.84 12.97
N LEU A 41 9.78 19.08 13.12
CA LEU A 41 9.63 18.07 14.16
C LEU A 41 10.80 17.08 14.25
N PRO A 42 11.42 16.61 13.14
CA PRO A 42 12.59 15.72 13.23
C PRO A 42 13.80 16.35 13.94
N LEU A 43 13.96 17.67 13.90
CA LEU A 43 15.07 18.34 14.60
C LEU A 43 14.96 18.12 16.10
N LEU A 44 13.76 18.29 16.67
CA LEU A 44 13.50 17.96 18.07
C LEU A 44 13.83 16.50 18.37
N VAL A 45 13.20 15.57 17.65
CA VAL A 45 13.29 14.13 17.93
C VAL A 45 14.74 13.64 17.82
N SER A 46 15.47 14.12 16.81
CA SER A 46 16.87 13.74 16.60
C SER A 46 17.80 14.12 17.75
N SER A 47 17.48 15.20 18.48
CA SER A 47 18.28 15.69 19.61
C SER A 47 17.85 15.13 20.97
N LEU A 48 16.75 14.39 21.07
CA LEU A 48 16.31 13.76 22.33
C LEU A 48 17.27 12.66 22.81
N GLY A 49 18.11 12.13 21.92
CA GLY A 49 19.19 11.22 22.28
C GLY A 49 20.38 11.90 22.96
N GLU A 50 20.47 13.22 22.98
CA GLU A 50 21.63 13.94 23.48
C GLU A 50 21.69 14.01 25.02
N TYR A 51 22.88 14.28 25.56
CA TYR A 51 23.10 14.32 27.01
C TYR A 51 22.22 15.37 27.71
N TRP A 52 22.04 16.53 27.09
CA TRP A 52 21.26 17.62 27.69
C TRP A 52 19.78 17.25 27.82
N ALA A 53 19.21 16.55 26.83
CA ALA A 53 17.82 16.12 26.81
C ALA A 53 17.58 15.06 27.90
N ARG A 54 18.47 14.06 27.98
CA ARG A 54 18.45 13.04 29.01
C ARG A 54 18.59 13.60 30.43
N LYS A 55 19.47 14.59 30.63
CA LYS A 55 19.69 15.22 31.94
C LYS A 55 18.45 15.98 32.44
N ARG A 56 17.64 16.49 31.52
CA ARG A 56 16.47 17.33 31.82
C ARG A 56 15.14 16.58 31.73
N ASP A 57 15.19 15.28 31.45
CA ASP A 57 14.00 14.44 31.28
C ASP A 57 13.02 14.97 30.22
N VAL A 58 13.57 15.57 29.15
CA VAL A 58 12.76 16.11 28.06
C VAL A 58 12.16 14.95 27.28
N THR A 59 10.84 14.94 27.16
CA THR A 59 10.12 13.88 26.44
C THR A 59 9.58 14.36 25.10
N ALA A 60 9.48 13.46 24.12
CA ALA A 60 8.89 13.77 22.83
C ALA A 60 7.36 13.95 22.92
N LEU A 61 6.74 13.28 23.88
CA LEU A 61 5.32 12.96 23.87
C LEU A 61 4.41 14.20 23.92
N PRO A 62 4.65 15.23 24.75
CA PRO A 62 3.83 16.44 24.75
C PRO A 62 3.93 17.21 23.43
N VAL A 63 5.11 17.26 22.82
CA VAL A 63 5.33 17.96 21.55
C VAL A 63 4.67 17.19 20.39
N LEU A 64 4.80 15.86 20.36
CA LEU A 64 4.12 14.99 19.42
C LEU A 64 2.59 15.10 19.53
N ARG A 65 2.07 15.19 20.76
CA ARG A 65 0.66 15.41 21.04
C ARG A 65 0.17 16.75 20.47
N CYS A 66 0.91 17.84 20.65
CA CYS A 66 0.58 19.15 20.07
C CYS A 66 0.48 19.08 18.54
N ALA A 67 1.47 18.46 17.88
CA ALA A 67 1.48 18.30 16.44
C ALA A 67 0.33 17.41 15.91
N LEU A 68 -0.05 16.36 16.65
CA LEU A 68 -1.19 15.51 16.31
C LEU A 68 -2.52 16.25 16.45
N ILE A 69 -2.70 17.04 17.51
CA ILE A 69 -3.94 17.79 17.77
C ILE A 69 -4.22 18.81 16.67
N SER A 70 -3.19 19.50 16.15
CA SER A 70 -3.37 20.43 15.04
C SER A 70 -3.76 19.71 13.75
N GLY A 71 -3.33 18.46 13.54
CA GLY A 71 -3.81 17.58 12.48
C GLY A 71 -5.26 17.13 12.69
N ALA A 72 -5.62 16.70 13.90
CA ALA A 72 -6.98 16.25 14.24
C ALA A 72 -8.05 17.34 13.99
N TYR A 73 -7.75 18.59 14.34
CA TYR A 73 -8.61 19.75 14.08
C TYR A 73 -9.03 19.86 12.60
N MET A 74 -8.11 19.56 11.69
CA MET A 74 -8.32 19.79 10.26
C MET A 74 -9.30 18.81 9.62
N GLY A 75 -9.46 17.64 10.23
CA GLY A 75 -10.37 16.58 9.84
C GLY A 75 -11.74 16.69 10.53
N HIS A 76 -11.76 16.75 11.86
CA HIS A 76 -12.99 16.91 12.63
C HIS A 76 -12.87 18.05 13.66
N PRO A 77 -13.37 19.25 13.31
CA PRO A 77 -13.39 20.35 14.24
C PRO A 77 -14.44 20.12 15.37
N ALA A 78 -14.05 19.42 16.46
CA ALA A 78 -14.86 19.22 17.66
C ALA A 78 -14.48 20.14 18.84
N PRO A 79 -15.43 20.67 19.63
CA PRO A 79 -15.14 21.50 20.81
C PRO A 79 -14.18 20.87 21.83
N ASP A 80 -14.15 19.53 21.92
CA ASP A 80 -13.25 18.84 22.84
C ASP A 80 -11.78 18.85 22.38
N ILE A 81 -11.53 19.02 21.07
CA ILE A 81 -10.17 19.28 20.54
C ILE A 81 -9.59 20.57 21.12
N LYS A 82 -10.43 21.58 21.40
CA LYS A 82 -9.98 22.82 22.06
C LYS A 82 -9.39 22.53 23.45
N LYS A 83 -10.06 21.69 24.24
CA LYS A 83 -9.61 21.35 25.60
C LYS A 83 -8.32 20.54 25.53
N ALA A 84 -8.27 19.55 24.63
CA ALA A 84 -7.06 18.76 24.40
C ALA A 84 -5.88 19.65 23.97
N ALA A 85 -6.10 20.62 23.08
CA ALA A 85 -5.08 21.57 22.64
C ALA A 85 -4.52 22.41 23.79
N ALA A 86 -5.38 22.99 24.64
CA ALA A 86 -4.95 23.79 25.78
C ALA A 86 -4.17 22.97 26.82
N ALA A 87 -4.56 21.71 27.05
CA ALA A 87 -3.85 20.82 27.95
C ALA A 87 -2.49 20.37 27.40
N ALA A 88 -2.43 20.05 26.10
CA ALA A 88 -1.19 19.69 25.43
C ALA A 88 -0.21 20.86 25.39
N ASP A 89 -0.67 22.07 25.09
CA ASP A 89 0.13 23.30 25.15
C ASP A 89 0.73 23.49 26.55
N SER A 90 -0.10 23.43 27.60
CA SER A 90 0.37 23.57 28.99
C SER A 90 1.42 22.52 29.38
N ALA A 91 1.28 21.28 28.91
CA ALA A 91 2.24 20.21 29.16
C ALA A 91 3.53 20.40 28.35
N ALA A 92 3.42 20.76 27.08
CA ALA A 92 4.55 21.03 26.22
C ALA A 92 5.33 22.28 26.66
N ALA A 93 4.67 23.31 27.19
CA ALA A 93 5.33 24.49 27.75
C ALA A 93 6.13 24.18 29.02
N ALA A 94 5.65 23.22 29.83
CA ALA A 94 6.37 22.74 31.01
C ALA A 94 7.61 21.91 30.64
N ASP A 95 7.52 21.14 29.54
CA ASP A 95 8.63 20.34 28.99
C ASP A 95 9.56 21.18 28.07
N SER A 96 9.06 22.27 27.49
CA SER A 96 9.81 23.17 26.62
C SER A 96 10.76 24.03 27.45
N VAL A 97 11.89 23.44 27.79
CA VAL A 97 13.24 23.99 27.64
C VAL A 97 13.36 25.53 27.62
N ALA A 98 12.90 26.19 28.68
CA ALA A 98 13.01 27.65 28.88
C ALA A 98 14.40 28.12 29.38
N ASP A 99 15.46 27.35 29.12
CA ASP A 99 16.81 27.63 29.64
C ASP A 99 17.83 27.80 28.52
N SER A 100 18.76 28.76 28.66
CA SER A 100 19.71 29.21 27.63
C SER A 100 20.78 28.18 27.22
N ALA A 101 20.66 26.92 27.66
CA ALA A 101 21.60 25.84 27.40
C ALA A 101 21.05 24.75 26.46
N VAL A 102 19.93 25.03 25.80
CA VAL A 102 19.26 24.15 24.83
C VAL A 102 19.69 24.61 23.44
N ASP A 103 19.91 23.67 22.54
CA ASP A 103 20.11 24.03 21.13
C ASP A 103 18.89 24.82 20.65
N SER A 104 19.10 26.05 20.16
CA SER A 104 18.01 26.94 19.73
C SER A 104 17.11 26.27 18.69
N SER A 105 17.67 25.40 17.84
CA SER A 105 16.87 24.69 16.83
C SER A 105 15.82 23.76 17.44
N VAL A 106 16.12 23.17 18.60
CA VAL A 106 15.25 22.23 19.30
C VAL A 106 14.13 22.97 20.02
N ALA A 107 14.45 24.08 20.68
CA ALA A 107 13.45 24.95 21.32
C ALA A 107 12.47 25.52 20.29
N ASP A 108 12.97 25.98 19.14
CA ASP A 108 12.14 26.51 18.05
C ASP A 108 11.29 25.43 17.38
N SER A 109 11.80 24.19 17.25
CA SER A 109 11.01 23.06 16.75
C SER A 109 9.84 22.72 17.70
N ALA A 110 10.10 22.68 19.02
CA ALA A 110 9.05 22.50 20.02
C ALA A 110 8.02 23.63 19.98
N ALA A 111 8.47 24.88 19.92
CA ALA A 111 7.61 26.06 19.83
C ALA A 111 6.71 26.02 18.59
N ALA A 112 7.23 25.59 17.44
CA ALA A 112 6.42 25.46 16.22
C ALA A 112 5.23 24.51 16.40
N ALA A 113 5.44 23.35 17.05
CA ALA A 113 4.38 22.39 17.36
C ALA A 113 3.36 22.95 18.37
N VAL A 114 3.83 23.62 19.43
CA VAL A 114 2.98 24.30 20.42
C VAL A 114 2.08 25.34 19.75
N TYR A 115 2.64 26.25 18.96
CA TYR A 115 1.87 27.26 18.24
C TYR A 115 0.91 26.66 17.20
N SER A 116 1.21 25.47 16.65
CA SER A 116 0.26 24.77 15.78
C SER A 116 -0.98 24.31 16.53
N ALA A 117 -0.83 23.81 17.76
CA ALA A 117 -1.93 23.41 18.63
C ALA A 117 -2.71 24.64 19.14
N ASP A 118 -2.01 25.72 19.49
CA ASP A 118 -2.64 26.99 19.87
C ASP A 118 -3.48 27.57 18.72
N SER A 119 -2.99 27.51 17.48
CA SER A 119 -3.77 27.94 16.30
C SER A 119 -5.10 27.19 16.19
N ALA A 120 -5.08 25.87 16.44
CA ALA A 120 -6.28 25.02 16.47
C ALA A 120 -7.22 25.36 17.64
N SER A 121 -6.67 25.62 18.83
CA SER A 121 -7.44 26.06 20.01
C SER A 121 -8.13 27.41 19.78
N ALA A 122 -7.38 28.38 19.24
CA ALA A 122 -7.83 29.74 18.96
C ALA A 122 -9.00 29.76 17.98
N ALA A 123 -9.05 28.81 17.03
CA ALA A 123 -10.10 28.74 16.02
C ALA A 123 -11.51 28.53 16.60
N TYR A 124 -11.63 27.92 17.79
CA TYR A 124 -12.91 27.70 18.50
C TYR A 124 -13.39 28.88 19.36
N SER A 125 -12.64 29.97 19.44
CA SER A 125 -13.02 31.10 20.31
C SER A 125 -14.24 31.85 19.74
N SER A 126 -15.25 32.08 20.59
CA SER A 126 -16.60 32.58 20.24
C SER A 126 -16.64 34.03 19.74
N ALA A 127 -15.59 34.82 19.99
CA ALA A 127 -15.42 36.14 19.40
C ALA A 127 -14.75 36.00 18.02
N ALA A 128 -15.58 35.81 16.98
CA ALA A 128 -15.17 35.46 15.61
C ALA A 128 -14.06 36.35 14.98
N TYR A 129 -13.91 37.60 15.43
CA TYR A 129 -12.85 38.50 14.95
C TYR A 129 -11.52 38.31 15.70
N SER A 130 -11.56 38.09 17.01
CA SER A 130 -10.34 37.87 17.80
C SER A 130 -9.79 36.46 17.60
N SER A 131 -10.66 35.46 17.38
CA SER A 131 -10.26 34.08 17.08
C SER A 131 -9.49 33.97 15.75
N VAL A 132 -9.95 34.68 14.72
CA VAL A 132 -9.27 34.74 13.42
C VAL A 132 -7.89 35.38 13.50
N ALA A 133 -7.77 36.50 14.21
CA ALA A 133 -6.49 37.18 14.37
C ALA A 133 -5.51 36.34 15.21
N ALA A 134 -6.00 35.67 16.26
CA ALA A 134 -5.22 34.77 17.09
C ALA A 134 -4.72 33.55 16.31
N SER A 135 -5.58 32.84 15.57
CA SER A 135 -5.15 31.69 14.74
C SER A 135 -4.12 32.10 13.68
N ALA A 136 -4.28 33.29 13.08
CA ALA A 136 -3.32 33.80 12.10
C ALA A 136 -1.98 34.17 12.73
N ALA A 137 -1.97 34.77 13.92
CA ALA A 137 -0.74 35.07 14.67
C ALA A 137 -0.02 33.77 15.08
N ALA A 138 -0.75 32.80 15.64
CA ALA A 138 -0.21 31.49 16.00
C ALA A 138 0.37 30.74 14.79
N ALA A 139 -0.30 30.79 13.64
CA ALA A 139 0.23 30.22 12.40
C ALA A 139 1.52 30.90 11.93
N ALA A 140 1.61 32.22 12.09
CA ALA A 140 2.79 32.97 11.73
C ALA A 140 3.96 32.71 12.69
N TYR A 141 3.71 32.61 14.00
CA TYR A 141 4.72 32.18 14.98
C TYR A 141 5.20 30.76 14.72
N SER A 142 4.29 29.83 14.40
CA SER A 142 4.68 28.45 14.05
C SER A 142 5.60 28.40 12.82
N ALA A 143 5.27 29.18 11.78
CA ALA A 143 6.08 29.28 10.57
C ALA A 143 7.46 29.93 10.84
N ASP A 144 7.49 30.97 11.66
CA ASP A 144 8.70 31.70 11.99
C ASP A 144 9.63 30.88 12.89
N SER A 145 9.10 30.21 13.94
CA SER A 145 9.84 29.23 14.74
C SER A 145 10.38 28.08 13.87
N ALA A 146 9.60 27.56 12.91
CA ALA A 146 10.12 26.56 11.98
C ALA A 146 11.29 27.10 11.11
N ALA A 147 11.19 28.35 10.65
CA ALA A 147 12.26 28.99 9.89
C ALA A 147 13.52 29.22 10.75
N TYR A 148 13.36 29.65 12.01
CA TYR A 148 14.45 29.81 12.96
C TYR A 148 15.10 28.48 13.32
N SER A 149 14.32 27.42 13.53
CA SER A 149 14.83 26.07 13.78
C SER A 149 15.72 25.57 12.62
N ALA A 150 15.24 25.73 11.39
CA ALA A 150 16.03 25.39 10.19
C ALA A 150 17.25 26.30 10.00
N ALA A 151 17.18 27.57 10.42
CA ALA A 151 18.30 28.50 10.37
C ALA A 151 19.37 28.19 11.43
N ALA A 152 18.97 27.91 12.66
CA ALA A 152 19.86 27.59 13.76
C ALA A 152 20.64 26.30 13.48
N ALA A 153 19.96 25.26 13.00
CA ALA A 153 20.59 23.98 12.74
C ALA A 153 21.45 24.00 11.45
N TYR A 154 21.00 24.67 10.39
CA TYR A 154 21.60 24.52 9.05
C TYR A 154 21.57 25.79 8.15
N SER A 155 21.34 26.97 8.72
CA SER A 155 21.26 28.26 7.99
C SER A 155 20.24 28.26 6.84
N SER A 156 19.12 27.55 7.00
CA SER A 156 18.18 27.24 5.91
C SER A 156 16.75 27.80 6.08
N ALA A 157 16.57 28.97 6.71
CA ALA A 157 15.26 29.62 6.83
C ALA A 157 14.53 29.78 5.47
N ALA A 158 15.28 29.99 4.38
CA ALA A 158 14.73 30.16 3.04
C ALA A 158 13.94 28.93 2.56
N ALA A 159 14.35 27.71 2.96
CA ALA A 159 13.67 26.48 2.59
C ALA A 159 12.30 26.36 3.28
N ALA A 160 12.21 26.71 4.57
CA ALA A 160 10.96 26.73 5.33
C ALA A 160 9.95 27.72 4.74
N TRP A 161 10.37 28.96 4.48
CA TRP A 161 9.51 29.97 3.84
C TRP A 161 9.12 29.62 2.40
N LYS A 162 9.98 28.92 1.66
CA LYS A 162 9.64 28.40 0.33
C LYS A 162 8.51 27.38 0.41
N ALA A 163 8.62 26.40 1.32
CA ALA A 163 7.60 25.37 1.48
C ALA A 163 6.26 25.96 1.96
N LEU A 164 6.28 26.93 2.87
CA LEU A 164 5.09 27.66 3.31
C LEU A 164 4.39 28.37 2.13
N ARG A 165 5.16 29.02 1.24
CA ARG A 165 4.60 29.66 0.03
C ARG A 165 3.93 28.65 -0.90
N GLN A 166 4.48 27.43 -1.01
CA GLN A 166 3.88 26.37 -1.82
C GLN A 166 2.54 25.92 -1.22
N ASP A 167 2.47 25.74 0.10
CA ASP A 167 1.22 25.40 0.78
C ASP A 167 0.17 26.52 0.63
N ALA A 168 0.59 27.79 0.78
CA ALA A 168 -0.28 28.94 0.60
C ALA A 168 -0.79 29.05 -0.85
N ALA A 169 0.05 28.74 -1.84
CA ALA A 169 -0.36 28.70 -3.24
C ALA A 169 -1.36 27.57 -3.54
N ALA A 170 -1.20 26.40 -2.91
CA ALA A 170 -2.16 25.30 -3.00
C ALA A 170 -3.52 25.72 -2.40
N ILE A 171 -3.52 26.43 -1.27
CA ILE A 171 -4.74 27.01 -0.69
C ILE A 171 -5.41 28.01 -1.65
N GLU A 172 -4.64 28.90 -2.30
CA GLU A 172 -5.19 29.81 -3.32
C GLU A 172 -5.81 29.07 -4.51
N ALA A 173 -5.30 27.89 -4.86
CA ALA A 173 -5.82 27.02 -5.91
C ALA A 173 -7.05 26.21 -5.47
N GLY A 174 -7.40 26.21 -4.19
CA GLY A 174 -8.54 25.48 -3.62
C GLY A 174 -8.21 24.09 -3.05
N ASP A 175 -6.93 23.73 -2.97
CA ASP A 175 -6.48 22.46 -2.41
C ASP A 175 -6.25 22.54 -0.90
N LEU A 176 -6.36 21.39 -0.23
CA LEU A 176 -5.98 21.24 1.18
C LEU A 176 -4.58 20.63 1.28
N PRO A 177 -3.59 21.35 1.85
CA PRO A 177 -2.21 20.88 1.84
C PRO A 177 -1.95 19.56 2.59
N LEU A 178 -2.85 19.09 3.46
CA LEU A 178 -2.66 17.87 4.27
C LEU A 178 -2.57 16.59 3.45
N SER A 179 -3.25 16.53 2.31
CA SER A 179 -3.20 15.37 1.41
C SER A 179 -2.08 15.44 0.37
N ALA A 180 -1.18 16.41 0.52
CA ALA A 180 0.01 16.54 -0.29
C ALA A 180 1.26 16.17 0.52
N PRO A 181 2.31 15.63 -0.12
CA PRO A 181 3.60 15.41 0.52
C PRO A 181 4.05 16.65 1.29
N LEU A 182 4.71 16.45 2.44
CA LEU A 182 5.14 17.55 3.31
C LEU A 182 6.13 18.50 2.60
N TRP A 183 6.90 17.96 1.65
CA TRP A 183 7.75 18.70 0.74
C TRP A 183 7.27 18.47 -0.69
N ALA A 184 6.87 19.55 -1.39
CA ALA A 184 6.41 19.46 -2.78
C ALA A 184 7.56 19.17 -3.76
N ASP A 185 8.75 19.69 -3.44
CA ASP A 185 10.00 19.38 -4.10
C ASP A 185 10.82 18.40 -3.25
N GLN A 186 12.02 18.06 -3.70
CA GLN A 186 12.98 17.31 -2.88
C GLN A 186 13.18 17.99 -1.51
N ALA A 187 13.03 17.20 -0.45
CA ALA A 187 13.23 17.67 0.92
C ALA A 187 14.70 18.14 1.10
N PRO A 188 14.94 19.24 1.83
CA PRO A 188 16.29 19.75 2.06
C PRO A 188 17.23 18.72 2.70
N ASP A 189 18.52 18.77 2.38
CA ASP A 189 19.53 17.84 2.94
C ASP A 189 19.55 17.83 4.47
N TRP A 190 19.32 18.99 5.09
CA TRP A 190 19.24 19.09 6.54
C TRP A 190 18.08 18.28 7.12
N PHE A 191 16.93 18.31 6.44
CA PHE A 191 15.74 17.59 6.84
C PHE A 191 16.00 16.09 6.74
N GLN A 192 16.60 15.64 5.64
CA GLN A 192 16.93 14.22 5.44
C GLN A 192 17.84 13.69 6.55
N LYS A 193 18.86 14.46 6.96
CA LYS A 193 19.76 14.11 8.08
C LYS A 193 19.03 14.05 9.41
N ALA A 194 18.25 15.08 9.73
CA ALA A 194 17.46 15.12 10.97
C ALA A 194 16.44 13.98 11.02
N TRP A 195 15.78 13.69 9.90
CA TRP A 195 14.82 12.60 9.78
C TRP A 195 15.46 11.22 9.96
N GLN A 196 16.60 10.96 9.32
CA GLN A 196 17.33 9.71 9.51
C GLN A 196 17.72 9.49 10.98
N ALA A 197 18.16 10.54 11.67
CA ALA A 197 18.48 10.46 13.10
C ALA A 197 17.21 10.25 13.96
N ALA A 198 16.11 10.93 13.65
CA ALA A 198 14.83 10.76 14.33
C ALA A 198 14.27 9.34 14.17
N GLN A 199 14.38 8.73 12.99
CA GLN A 199 14.00 7.32 12.76
C GLN A 199 14.80 6.36 13.66
N GLY A 200 16.11 6.59 13.78
CA GLY A 200 16.96 5.82 14.70
C GLY A 200 16.57 5.99 16.16
N TRP A 201 16.17 7.20 16.56
CA TRP A 201 15.66 7.46 17.91
C TRP A 201 14.33 6.73 18.15
N PHE A 202 13.35 6.85 17.25
CA PHE A 202 12.06 6.14 17.38
C PHE A 202 12.25 4.61 17.47
N ALA A 203 13.11 4.03 16.64
CA ALA A 203 13.36 2.59 16.64
C ALA A 203 14.01 2.06 17.94
N THR A 204 14.60 2.94 18.77
CA THR A 204 15.28 2.56 20.01
C THR A 204 14.52 2.97 21.28
N ASN A 205 13.38 3.66 21.14
CA ASN A 205 12.57 4.14 22.27
C ASN A 205 11.16 3.50 22.23
N PRO A 206 10.89 2.50 23.09
CA PRO A 206 9.59 1.84 23.16
C PRO A 206 8.41 2.81 23.30
N GLY A 207 7.25 2.41 22.79
CA GLY A 207 6.03 3.22 22.85
C GLY A 207 5.95 4.33 21.80
N HIS A 208 6.82 4.34 20.79
CA HIS A 208 6.83 5.37 19.75
C HIS A 208 6.57 4.88 18.31
N ASP A 209 6.23 3.61 18.11
CA ASP A 209 6.02 3.02 16.79
C ASP A 209 4.90 3.72 15.99
N PHE A 210 3.82 4.14 16.68
CA PHE A 210 2.76 4.92 16.06
C PHE A 210 3.27 6.24 15.49
N TRP A 211 4.11 6.97 16.23
CA TRP A 211 4.60 8.29 15.83
C TRP A 211 5.49 8.22 14.60
N LEU A 212 6.31 7.17 14.49
CA LEU A 212 7.09 6.88 13.29
C LEU A 212 6.18 6.71 12.07
N ARG A 213 5.19 5.79 12.15
CA ARG A 213 4.24 5.53 11.06
C ARG A 213 3.42 6.77 10.71
N TRP A 214 2.93 7.48 11.71
CA TRP A 214 2.14 8.70 11.56
C TRP A 214 2.93 9.79 10.84
N TYR A 215 4.19 9.99 11.23
CA TYR A 215 5.04 10.97 10.59
C TYR A 215 5.41 10.58 9.15
N GLU A 216 5.69 9.30 8.88
CA GLU A 216 5.93 8.80 7.52
C GLU A 216 4.70 8.98 6.62
N ALA A 217 3.50 8.75 7.15
CA ALA A 217 2.24 9.00 6.44
C ALA A 217 2.07 10.49 6.11
N ALA A 218 2.31 11.38 7.08
CA ALA A 218 2.27 12.82 6.88
C ALA A 218 3.33 13.32 5.89
N LEU A 219 4.55 12.75 5.93
CA LEU A 219 5.63 13.07 5.01
C LEU A 219 5.27 12.73 3.56
N ALA A 220 4.65 11.57 3.35
CA ALA A 220 4.19 11.10 2.05
C ALA A 220 2.86 11.75 1.58
N GLY A 221 2.13 12.43 2.47
CA GLY A 221 0.82 12.99 2.15
C GLY A 221 -0.25 11.91 1.98
N ARG A 222 -0.22 10.87 2.81
CA ARG A 222 -1.19 9.76 2.79
C ARG A 222 -1.87 9.57 4.14
N PRO A 223 -3.12 9.07 4.18
CA PRO A 223 -3.77 8.73 5.44
C PRO A 223 -3.12 7.48 6.07
N LEU A 224 -3.21 7.37 7.40
CA LEU A 224 -2.86 6.15 8.14
C LEU A 224 -3.91 5.04 7.98
N THR A 225 -5.15 5.45 7.75
CA THR A 225 -6.28 4.60 7.40
C THR A 225 -6.43 4.59 5.87
N GLY A 226 -7.26 3.72 5.31
CA GLY A 226 -7.48 3.67 3.86
C GLY A 226 -7.95 4.96 3.21
N ASP A 227 -8.60 5.83 3.99
CA ASP A 227 -9.21 7.08 3.55
C ASP A 227 -8.96 8.21 4.55
N TRP A 228 -9.19 9.45 4.12
CA TRP A 228 -8.94 10.65 4.93
C TRP A 228 -9.97 10.91 6.03
N GLU A 229 -11.18 10.37 5.90
CA GLU A 229 -12.26 10.54 6.90
C GLU A 229 -11.97 9.66 8.12
N SER A 230 -11.69 8.39 7.92
CA SER A 230 -11.24 7.48 8.98
C SER A 230 -9.94 7.95 9.62
N HIS A 231 -9.05 8.60 8.85
CA HIS A 231 -7.77 9.12 9.35
C HIS A 231 -8.02 10.28 10.30
N ALA A 232 -8.87 11.21 9.88
CA ALA A 232 -9.30 12.33 10.69
C ALA A 232 -9.93 11.86 12.01
N GLN A 233 -10.77 10.83 11.96
CA GLN A 233 -11.43 10.28 13.13
C GLN A 233 -10.44 9.55 14.05
N LEU A 234 -9.50 8.77 13.51
CA LEU A 234 -8.40 8.16 14.26
C LEU A 234 -7.60 9.22 15.03
N LEU A 235 -7.15 10.29 14.36
CA LEU A 235 -6.40 11.36 15.02
C LEU A 235 -7.24 12.08 16.08
N THR A 236 -8.55 12.25 15.83
CA THR A 236 -9.47 12.84 16.80
C THR A 236 -9.59 11.99 18.05
N ASP A 237 -9.77 10.69 17.91
CA ASP A 237 -9.87 9.77 19.04
C ASP A 237 -8.59 9.75 19.88
N ILE A 238 -7.42 9.75 19.21
CA ILE A 238 -6.12 9.82 19.88
C ILE A 238 -5.97 11.16 20.62
N ALA A 239 -6.34 12.28 19.98
CA ALA A 239 -6.29 13.60 20.60
C ALA A 239 -7.15 13.69 21.87
N LEU A 240 -8.25 12.93 21.93
CA LEU A 240 -9.20 12.88 23.03
C LEU A 240 -8.86 11.88 24.14
N ILE A 241 -7.71 11.18 24.07
CA ILE A 241 -7.18 10.44 25.22
C ILE A 241 -7.06 11.39 26.42
N ALA A 242 -7.51 10.94 27.60
CA ALA A 242 -7.57 11.75 28.81
C ALA A 242 -6.18 12.25 29.25
N ASP A 243 -6.10 13.48 29.75
CA ASP A 243 -4.83 14.11 30.15
C ASP A 243 -4.08 13.32 31.24
N GLU A 244 -4.81 12.64 32.11
CA GLU A 244 -4.26 11.76 33.13
C GLU A 244 -3.52 10.56 32.54
N ASP A 245 -3.95 10.07 31.37
CA ASP A 245 -3.28 8.98 30.67
C ASP A 245 -2.00 9.43 29.99
N TRP A 246 -1.98 10.65 29.43
CA TRP A 246 -0.76 11.23 28.85
C TRP A 246 0.38 11.37 29.87
N LYS A 247 0.05 11.60 31.16
CA LYS A 247 1.03 11.70 32.26
C LYS A 247 1.62 10.36 32.69
N LYS A 248 1.07 9.23 32.24
CA LYS A 248 1.55 7.88 32.59
C LYS A 248 2.72 7.40 31.70
N GLY A 249 3.09 8.19 30.68
CA GLY A 249 4.26 7.95 29.84
C GLY A 249 3.94 7.27 28.50
N ALA A 250 4.96 7.18 27.65
CA ALA A 250 4.83 6.79 26.24
C ALA A 250 4.30 5.36 26.04
N GLU A 251 4.75 4.38 26.83
CA GLU A 251 4.28 2.99 26.69
C GLU A 251 2.78 2.84 27.03
N HIS A 252 2.31 3.51 28.09
CA HIS A 252 0.89 3.51 28.45
C HIS A 252 0.03 4.11 27.34
N VAL A 253 0.46 5.27 26.83
CA VAL A 253 -0.23 5.95 25.71
C VAL A 253 -0.18 5.11 24.45
N ALA A 254 0.93 4.43 24.15
CA ALA A 254 1.03 3.54 23.00
C ALA A 254 0.03 2.37 23.08
N GLY A 255 -0.21 1.82 24.27
CA GLY A 255 -1.26 0.82 24.49
C GLY A 255 -2.65 1.35 24.16
N LEU A 256 -2.99 2.56 24.63
CA LEU A 256 -4.26 3.21 24.31
C LEU A 256 -4.40 3.53 22.82
N ILE A 257 -3.32 4.01 22.19
CA ILE A 257 -3.30 4.26 20.74
C ILE A 257 -3.54 2.96 19.97
N ALA A 258 -2.93 1.84 20.38
CA ALA A 258 -3.15 0.55 19.74
C ALA A 258 -4.61 0.07 19.85
N GLU A 259 -5.27 0.29 21.00
CA GLU A 259 -6.69 0.01 21.18
C GLU A 259 -7.57 0.87 20.26
N ILE A 260 -7.23 2.15 20.10
CA ILE A 260 -7.93 3.06 19.19
C ILE A 260 -7.69 2.62 17.75
N GLU A 261 -6.43 2.37 17.34
CA GLU A 261 -6.07 1.91 16.00
C GLU A 261 -6.81 0.61 15.65
N ALA A 262 -6.99 -0.32 16.58
CA ALA A 262 -7.75 -1.55 16.35
C ALA A 262 -9.22 -1.30 15.94
N ARG A 263 -9.82 -0.15 16.31
CA ARG A 263 -11.17 0.24 15.86
C ARG A 263 -11.20 0.75 14.42
N TYR A 264 -10.07 1.27 13.94
CA TYR A 264 -9.89 1.81 12.60
C TYR A 264 -9.11 0.86 11.68
N GLN A 265 -8.57 -0.23 12.25
CA GLN A 265 -8.16 -1.39 11.48
C GLN A 265 -9.41 -1.93 10.79
N PRO A 266 -9.35 -2.17 9.47
CA PRO A 266 -10.52 -2.61 8.73
C PRO A 266 -11.01 -3.95 9.29
N SER A 267 -12.15 -3.94 9.99
CA SER A 267 -13.04 -5.09 10.03
C SER A 267 -13.85 -5.05 8.73
N ASP A 268 -13.27 -5.58 7.66
CA ASP A 268 -13.81 -5.52 6.29
C ASP A 268 -14.07 -4.09 5.75
N TYR A 269 -13.16 -3.59 4.91
CA TYR A 269 -13.25 -2.31 4.18
C TYR A 269 -14.65 -2.09 3.54
N SER A 270 -15.38 -1.07 4.01
CA SER A 270 -16.63 -0.58 3.41
C SER A 270 -16.60 0.96 3.33
N GLY A 271 -15.78 1.48 2.42
CA GLY A 271 -15.59 2.92 2.16
C GLY A 271 -15.32 3.20 0.68
N ASN A 272 -16.18 2.69 -0.21
CA ASN A 272 -16.42 3.10 -1.61
C ASN A 272 -15.28 3.46 -2.59
N GLN A 273 -14.05 2.96 -2.38
CA GLN A 273 -13.19 2.52 -3.48
C GLN A 273 -12.56 1.18 -3.13
N PRO A 274 -12.60 0.18 -4.04
CA PRO A 274 -11.93 -1.10 -3.80
C PRO A 274 -10.42 -0.86 -3.65
N SER A 275 -9.78 -1.52 -2.67
CA SER A 275 -8.32 -1.48 -2.50
C SER A 275 -7.62 -1.85 -3.81
N GLU A 276 -6.35 -1.47 -3.99
CA GLU A 276 -5.59 -1.86 -5.18
C GLU A 276 -5.62 -3.38 -5.42
N ALA A 277 -5.54 -4.16 -4.35
CA ALA A 277 -5.74 -5.59 -4.36
C ALA A 277 -7.15 -6.00 -4.82
N GLN A 278 -8.20 -5.36 -4.29
CA GLN A 278 -9.57 -5.64 -4.69
C GLN A 278 -9.83 -5.26 -6.15
N ARG A 279 -9.32 -4.12 -6.62
CA ARG A 279 -9.39 -3.69 -8.03
C ARG A 279 -8.71 -4.67 -8.95
N LEU A 280 -7.53 -5.18 -8.56
CA LEU A 280 -6.80 -6.16 -9.33
C LEU A 280 -7.50 -7.52 -9.31
N SER A 281 -8.04 -7.94 -8.17
CA SER A 281 -8.83 -9.17 -8.03
C SER A 281 -10.12 -9.11 -8.85
N ASP A 282 -10.83 -7.98 -8.85
CA ASP A 282 -12.04 -7.75 -9.64
C ASP A 282 -11.75 -7.75 -11.14
N ALA A 283 -10.60 -7.19 -11.54
CA ALA A 283 -10.13 -7.19 -12.93
C ALA A 283 -9.65 -8.56 -13.41
N LEU A 284 -9.24 -9.44 -12.49
CA LEU A 284 -8.75 -10.79 -12.75
C LEU A 284 -9.57 -11.83 -11.96
N PRO A 285 -10.86 -12.01 -12.29
CA PRO A 285 -11.80 -12.81 -11.49
C PRO A 285 -11.59 -14.33 -11.66
N LEU A 286 -10.39 -14.83 -11.34
CA LEU A 286 -10.07 -16.25 -11.30
C LEU A 286 -11.01 -16.97 -10.30
N GLU A 287 -11.49 -18.16 -10.62
CA GLU A 287 -12.40 -18.93 -9.76
C GLU A 287 -11.70 -19.54 -8.55
N GLU A 288 -10.36 -19.63 -8.61
CA GLU A 288 -9.51 -20.05 -7.51
C GLU A 288 -9.68 -19.16 -6.27
N GLN A 289 -9.94 -19.74 -5.10
CA GLN A 289 -9.93 -19.00 -3.84
C GLN A 289 -8.60 -19.21 -3.12
N ILE A 290 -8.15 -18.18 -2.41
CA ILE A 290 -7.00 -18.29 -1.51
C ILE A 290 -7.52 -18.20 -0.10
N GLU A 291 -7.20 -19.18 0.72
CA GLU A 291 -7.55 -19.22 2.13
C GLU A 291 -6.30 -19.45 2.98
N VAL A 292 -6.35 -18.99 4.23
CA VAL A 292 -5.33 -19.33 5.23
C VAL A 292 -5.68 -20.67 5.86
N ASN A 293 -4.75 -21.62 5.80
CA ASN A 293 -4.89 -22.84 6.60
C ASN A 293 -4.73 -22.47 8.10
N PRO A 294 -5.75 -22.71 8.94
CA PRO A 294 -5.70 -22.34 10.35
C PRO A 294 -4.63 -23.10 11.15
N GLU A 295 -4.21 -24.29 10.70
CA GLU A 295 -3.22 -25.12 11.39
C GLU A 295 -1.79 -24.70 11.09
N THR A 296 -1.49 -24.40 9.82
CA THR A 296 -0.14 -24.04 9.38
C THR A 296 0.09 -22.52 9.37
N GLY A 297 -0.98 -21.74 9.27
CA GLY A 297 -0.93 -20.29 9.08
C GLY A 297 -0.48 -19.87 7.67
N LEU A 298 -0.35 -20.81 6.73
CA LEU A 298 0.08 -20.59 5.36
C LEU A 298 -1.12 -20.49 4.40
N TYR A 299 -0.91 -19.84 3.25
CA TYR A 299 -1.91 -19.73 2.21
C TYR A 299 -2.01 -21.02 1.39
N ARG A 300 -3.23 -21.43 1.09
CA ARG A 300 -3.50 -22.51 0.15
C ARG A 300 -4.52 -22.10 -0.89
N SER A 301 -4.38 -22.69 -2.06
CA SER A 301 -5.38 -22.63 -3.11
C SER A 301 -6.54 -23.55 -2.73
N VAL A 302 -7.76 -23.01 -2.71
CA VAL A 302 -8.99 -23.78 -2.51
C VAL A 302 -9.79 -23.74 -3.79
N LEU A 303 -10.04 -24.93 -4.32
CA LEU A 303 -10.83 -25.12 -5.53
C LEU A 303 -12.31 -24.99 -5.18
N ARG A 304 -13.05 -24.20 -5.97
CA ARG A 304 -14.51 -24.32 -5.95
C ARG A 304 -14.90 -25.68 -6.55
N PRO A 305 -15.90 -26.37 -5.96
CA PRO A 305 -16.44 -27.58 -6.54
C PRO A 305 -16.87 -27.37 -8.00
N VAL A 306 -16.58 -28.36 -8.84
CA VAL A 306 -16.99 -28.36 -10.24
C VAL A 306 -18.51 -28.19 -10.34
N GLU A 307 -18.99 -27.19 -11.10
CA GLU A 307 -20.40 -27.03 -11.42
C GLU A 307 -20.76 -28.10 -12.45
N ASN A 308 -21.81 -28.89 -12.16
CA ASN A 308 -22.18 -30.08 -12.93
C ASN A 308 -21.06 -31.16 -12.97
N PRO A 309 -20.65 -31.70 -11.80
CA PRO A 309 -19.51 -32.61 -11.68
C PRO A 309 -19.72 -33.92 -12.45
N VAL A 310 -20.97 -34.34 -12.66
CA VAL A 310 -21.31 -35.54 -13.43
C VAL A 310 -20.92 -35.39 -14.89
N LEU A 311 -21.26 -34.24 -15.50
CA LEU A 311 -20.92 -33.96 -16.89
C LEU A 311 -19.40 -33.90 -17.08
N ILE A 312 -18.71 -33.14 -16.24
CA ILE A 312 -17.26 -32.96 -16.33
C ILE A 312 -16.52 -34.28 -16.09
N SER A 313 -16.92 -35.06 -15.08
CA SER A 313 -16.32 -36.39 -14.86
C SER A 313 -16.49 -37.30 -16.08
N THR A 314 -17.70 -37.35 -16.66
CA THR A 314 -17.97 -38.16 -17.86
C THR A 314 -17.08 -37.76 -19.04
N LEU A 315 -16.86 -36.45 -19.22
CA LEU A 315 -15.99 -35.95 -20.28
C LEU A 315 -14.51 -36.26 -19.99
N LEU A 316 -14.06 -36.14 -18.75
CA LEU A 316 -12.68 -36.48 -18.35
C LEU A 316 -12.40 -37.98 -18.47
N ASP A 317 -13.36 -38.84 -18.13
CA ASP A 317 -13.25 -40.29 -18.35
C ASP A 317 -13.12 -40.60 -19.84
N ARG A 318 -13.97 -39.99 -20.67
CA ARG A 318 -13.87 -40.10 -22.13
C ARG A 318 -12.54 -39.57 -22.68
N LEU A 319 -11.99 -38.50 -22.11
CA LEU A 319 -10.66 -37.99 -22.50
C LEU A 319 -9.57 -39.02 -22.18
N GLY A 320 -9.64 -39.66 -21.02
CA GLY A 320 -8.77 -40.77 -20.64
C GLY A 320 -8.81 -41.90 -21.67
N ASP A 321 -10.00 -42.38 -22.02
CA ASP A 321 -10.18 -43.43 -23.02
C ASP A 321 -9.58 -43.03 -24.38
N THR A 322 -9.87 -41.81 -24.86
CA THR A 322 -9.32 -41.33 -26.14
C THR A 322 -7.81 -41.11 -26.11
N LEU A 323 -7.22 -40.79 -24.94
CA LEU A 323 -5.77 -40.70 -24.78
C LEU A 323 -5.14 -42.10 -24.89
N GLU A 324 -5.74 -43.11 -24.26
CA GLU A 324 -5.27 -44.50 -24.38
C GLU A 324 -5.30 -45.00 -25.83
N ASP A 325 -6.40 -44.72 -26.55
CA ASP A 325 -6.54 -45.05 -27.97
C ASP A 325 -5.50 -44.33 -28.83
N ALA A 326 -5.26 -43.04 -28.57
CA ALA A 326 -4.25 -42.23 -29.28
C ALA A 326 -2.80 -42.67 -29.00
N LEU A 327 -2.57 -43.36 -27.86
CA LEU A 327 -1.31 -44.00 -27.46
C LEU A 327 -1.20 -45.47 -27.94
N GLY A 328 -2.21 -45.98 -28.66
CA GLY A 328 -2.30 -47.34 -29.18
C GLY A 328 -1.50 -47.60 -30.47
N GLU A 329 -1.75 -48.72 -31.16
CA GLU A 329 -0.89 -49.22 -32.25
C GLU A 329 -0.76 -48.28 -33.48
N ARG A 330 -1.68 -47.32 -33.67
CA ARG A 330 -1.64 -46.29 -34.73
C ARG A 330 -1.19 -44.91 -34.22
N ASN A 331 -0.41 -44.91 -33.13
CA ASN A 331 0.18 -43.77 -32.42
C ASN A 331 0.33 -42.49 -33.25
N CYS A 332 -0.51 -41.51 -32.94
CA CYS A 332 -0.37 -40.15 -33.42
C CYS A 332 0.31 -39.23 -32.38
N ILE A 333 0.40 -39.67 -31.12
CA ILE A 333 1.20 -39.08 -30.05
C ILE A 333 1.95 -40.19 -29.29
N THR A 334 3.06 -39.85 -28.64
CA THR A 334 3.84 -40.82 -27.83
C THR A 334 3.61 -40.59 -26.34
N ARG A 335 3.89 -41.60 -25.49
CA ARG A 335 3.82 -41.43 -24.02
C ARG A 335 4.71 -40.30 -23.49
N ASP A 336 5.82 -40.05 -24.17
CA ASP A 336 6.77 -38.97 -23.84
C ASP A 336 6.45 -37.64 -24.51
N SER A 337 5.33 -37.53 -25.22
CA SER A 337 4.87 -36.28 -25.81
C SER A 337 4.45 -35.28 -24.73
N ARG A 338 4.49 -33.98 -25.07
CA ARG A 338 4.01 -32.93 -24.14
C ARG A 338 2.51 -33.14 -23.87
N GLU A 339 1.78 -33.48 -24.91
CA GLU A 339 0.35 -33.73 -24.95
C GLU A 339 -0.03 -34.82 -23.94
N ALA A 340 0.57 -36.01 -24.06
CA ALA A 340 0.31 -37.12 -23.15
C ALA A 340 0.63 -36.75 -21.69
N ARG A 341 1.79 -36.13 -21.42
CA ARG A 341 2.17 -35.74 -20.06
C ARG A 341 1.23 -34.72 -19.43
N VAL A 342 0.79 -33.73 -20.19
CA VAL A 342 -0.12 -32.68 -19.69
C VAL A 342 -1.49 -33.29 -19.41
N ILE A 343 -2.03 -34.10 -20.32
CA ILE A 343 -3.34 -34.75 -20.13
C ILE A 343 -3.31 -35.71 -18.94
N THR A 344 -2.29 -36.58 -18.85
CA THR A 344 -2.16 -37.50 -17.70
C THR A 344 -2.07 -36.74 -16.38
N ARG A 345 -1.25 -35.68 -16.31
CA ARG A 345 -1.13 -34.86 -15.10
C ARG A 345 -2.46 -34.20 -14.74
N ALA A 346 -3.18 -33.68 -15.73
CA ALA A 346 -4.46 -33.04 -15.54
C ALA A 346 -5.51 -34.02 -14.99
N LEU A 347 -5.58 -35.24 -15.53
CA LEU A 347 -6.49 -36.29 -15.08
C LEU A 347 -6.16 -36.83 -13.68
N GLU A 348 -4.88 -36.91 -13.32
CA GLU A 348 -4.43 -37.44 -12.03
C GLU A 348 -4.48 -36.41 -10.89
N ARG A 349 -4.12 -35.15 -11.18
CA ARG A 349 -3.88 -34.13 -10.13
C ARG A 349 -4.86 -32.98 -10.15
N TYR A 350 -5.41 -32.64 -11.32
CA TYR A 350 -6.19 -31.42 -11.51
C TYR A 350 -7.64 -31.69 -11.90
N ARG A 351 -8.12 -32.92 -11.71
CA ARG A 351 -9.47 -33.37 -12.11
C ARG A 351 -10.60 -32.50 -11.56
N ASP A 352 -10.39 -31.91 -10.38
CA ASP A 352 -11.35 -31.05 -9.70
C ASP A 352 -11.05 -29.54 -9.84
N ASN A 353 -10.07 -29.17 -10.68
CA ASN A 353 -9.69 -27.78 -10.92
C ASN A 353 -10.16 -27.32 -12.32
N PRO A 354 -11.41 -26.82 -12.45
CA PRO A 354 -12.00 -26.50 -13.75
C PRO A 354 -11.21 -25.43 -14.53
N GLN A 355 -10.58 -24.50 -13.81
CA GLN A 355 -9.79 -23.45 -14.43
C GLN A 355 -8.43 -23.97 -14.95
N ARG A 356 -7.77 -24.85 -14.19
CA ARG A 356 -6.52 -25.47 -14.63
C ARG A 356 -6.74 -26.41 -15.81
N LEU A 357 -7.79 -27.24 -15.73
CA LEU A 357 -8.20 -28.11 -16.84
C LEU A 357 -8.47 -27.30 -18.11
N GLU A 358 -9.23 -26.21 -18.01
CA GLU A 358 -9.55 -25.38 -19.18
C GLU A 358 -8.30 -24.73 -19.77
N SER A 359 -7.37 -24.25 -18.95
CA SER A 359 -6.11 -23.67 -19.44
C SER A 359 -5.23 -24.71 -20.12
N ASP A 360 -4.92 -25.81 -19.43
CA ASP A 360 -4.01 -26.83 -19.93
C ASP A 360 -4.56 -27.46 -21.22
N PHE A 361 -5.87 -27.70 -21.29
CA PHE A 361 -6.50 -28.27 -22.48
C PHE A 361 -6.67 -27.27 -23.62
N ALA A 362 -6.97 -25.99 -23.35
CA ALA A 362 -7.00 -24.97 -24.40
C ALA A 362 -5.65 -24.83 -25.11
N ASP A 363 -4.54 -24.94 -24.37
CA ASP A 363 -3.18 -24.91 -24.91
C ASP A 363 -2.90 -26.07 -25.83
N LEU A 364 -3.30 -27.25 -25.40
CA LEU A 364 -3.16 -28.46 -26.18
C LEU A 364 -3.99 -28.39 -27.45
N VAL A 365 -5.25 -27.94 -27.37
CA VAL A 365 -6.11 -27.70 -28.54
C VAL A 365 -5.45 -26.75 -29.52
N ALA A 366 -4.91 -25.62 -29.04
CA ALA A 366 -4.25 -24.64 -29.90
C ALA A 366 -3.01 -25.23 -30.59
N ASN A 367 -2.15 -25.92 -29.83
CA ASN A 367 -0.93 -26.53 -30.36
C ASN A 367 -1.24 -27.66 -31.34
N MET A 368 -2.15 -28.56 -31.00
CA MET A 368 -2.56 -29.67 -31.88
C MET A 368 -3.20 -29.16 -33.16
N ARG A 369 -4.06 -28.12 -33.10
CA ARG A 369 -4.61 -27.49 -34.31
C ARG A 369 -3.52 -26.93 -35.22
N ARG A 370 -2.52 -26.24 -34.67
CA ARG A 370 -1.40 -25.71 -35.46
C ARG A 370 -0.56 -26.83 -36.08
N GLN A 371 -0.30 -27.91 -35.33
CA GLN A 371 0.40 -29.08 -35.85
C GLN A 371 -0.40 -29.72 -37.01
N PHE A 372 -1.71 -29.92 -36.85
CA PHE A 372 -2.57 -30.47 -37.91
C PHE A 372 -2.70 -29.56 -39.13
N GLU A 373 -2.73 -28.24 -38.96
CA GLU A 373 -2.73 -27.29 -40.08
C GLU A 373 -1.41 -27.29 -40.85
N LYS A 374 -0.27 -27.50 -40.15
CA LYS A 374 1.07 -27.50 -40.75
C LYS A 374 1.43 -28.81 -41.43
N ASP A 375 1.15 -29.94 -40.78
CA ASP A 375 1.59 -31.26 -41.22
C ASP A 375 0.51 -31.98 -42.07
N GLY A 376 -0.65 -31.32 -42.26
CA GLY A 376 -1.85 -31.89 -42.86
C GLY A 376 -2.63 -32.72 -41.83
N PHE A 377 -3.96 -32.81 -41.97
CA PHE A 377 -4.77 -33.70 -41.13
C PHE A 377 -4.27 -35.14 -41.32
N PRO A 378 -3.58 -35.74 -40.34
CA PRO A 378 -3.22 -37.13 -40.44
C PRO A 378 -4.52 -37.94 -40.36
N ASP A 379 -4.68 -38.93 -41.22
CA ASP A 379 -5.88 -39.79 -41.32
C ASP A 379 -5.98 -40.81 -40.15
N TYR A 380 -5.67 -40.35 -38.93
CA TYR A 380 -5.74 -41.12 -37.70
C TYR A 380 -6.95 -40.62 -36.90
N GLY A 381 -8.06 -41.36 -37.01
CA GLY A 381 -9.32 -41.04 -36.31
C GLY A 381 -9.14 -40.80 -34.82
N ASP A 382 -8.17 -41.48 -34.19
CA ASP A 382 -7.91 -41.42 -32.76
C ASP A 382 -7.37 -40.05 -32.30
N CYS A 383 -6.46 -39.44 -33.07
CA CYS A 383 -5.97 -38.08 -32.76
C CYS A 383 -7.04 -37.01 -32.92
N ARG A 384 -7.94 -37.22 -33.88
CA ARG A 384 -9.10 -36.34 -34.07
C ARG A 384 -10.12 -36.53 -32.95
N ALA A 385 -10.32 -37.77 -32.49
CA ALA A 385 -11.16 -38.07 -31.33
C ALA A 385 -10.60 -37.41 -30.06
N LEU A 386 -9.29 -37.49 -29.84
CA LEU A 386 -8.59 -36.84 -28.73
C LEU A 386 -8.75 -35.31 -28.78
N LEU A 387 -8.49 -34.69 -29.95
CA LEU A 387 -8.68 -33.25 -30.13
C LEU A 387 -10.14 -32.82 -29.86
N ASN A 388 -11.10 -33.57 -30.39
CA ASN A 388 -12.52 -33.29 -30.17
C ASN A 388 -12.90 -33.42 -28.68
N ALA A 389 -12.38 -34.43 -27.98
CA ALA A 389 -12.62 -34.60 -26.54
C ALA A 389 -12.06 -33.43 -25.72
N LEU A 390 -10.85 -32.97 -26.04
CA LEU A 390 -10.26 -31.78 -25.43
C LEU A 390 -11.11 -30.53 -25.70
N GLU A 391 -11.58 -30.33 -26.93
CA GLU A 391 -12.43 -29.19 -27.31
C GLU A 391 -13.79 -29.23 -26.58
N GLU A 392 -14.40 -30.39 -26.47
CA GLU A 392 -15.68 -30.60 -25.78
C GLU A 392 -15.56 -30.28 -24.28
N ILE A 393 -14.49 -30.71 -23.63
CA ILE A 393 -14.20 -30.36 -22.23
C ILE A 393 -13.99 -28.86 -22.08
N VAL A 394 -13.16 -28.24 -22.92
CA VAL A 394 -12.91 -26.79 -22.85
C VAL A 394 -14.21 -26.01 -23.01
N LEU A 395 -15.08 -26.41 -23.95
CA LEU A 395 -16.39 -25.80 -24.13
C LEU A 395 -17.31 -26.05 -22.93
N ALA A 396 -17.36 -27.27 -22.39
CA ALA A 396 -18.17 -27.61 -21.24
C ALA A 396 -17.72 -26.85 -19.98
N LEU A 397 -16.42 -26.71 -19.75
CA LEU A 397 -15.87 -25.93 -18.65
C LEU A 397 -16.24 -24.46 -18.79
N ARG A 398 -16.11 -23.87 -19.98
CA ARG A 398 -16.52 -22.47 -20.22
C ARG A 398 -18.04 -22.27 -20.08
N ALA A 399 -18.85 -23.23 -20.49
CA ALA A 399 -20.31 -23.12 -20.44
C ALA A 399 -20.87 -23.28 -19.02
N ASN A 400 -20.23 -24.13 -18.20
CA ASN A 400 -20.71 -24.46 -16.85
C ASN A 400 -19.93 -23.73 -15.74
N HIS A 401 -18.89 -22.96 -16.05
CA HIS A 401 -18.17 -22.16 -15.06
C HIS A 401 -18.14 -20.67 -15.45
N PRO A 402 -19.06 -19.85 -14.92
CA PRO A 402 -19.17 -18.43 -15.26
C PRO A 402 -17.88 -17.64 -15.07
N GLY A 403 -17.08 -17.89 -14.02
CA GLY A 403 -15.80 -17.22 -13.85
C GLY A 403 -14.73 -17.71 -14.81
N VAL A 404 -14.71 -18.99 -15.21
CA VAL A 404 -13.79 -19.46 -16.28
C VAL A 404 -14.11 -18.73 -17.59
N ALA A 405 -15.39 -18.55 -17.94
CA ALA A 405 -15.79 -17.77 -19.10
C ALA A 405 -15.45 -16.27 -18.99
N ALA A 406 -15.70 -15.66 -17.83
CA ALA A 406 -15.42 -14.25 -17.57
C ALA A 406 -13.91 -13.95 -17.64
N ASN A 407 -13.07 -14.83 -17.09
CA ASN A 407 -11.61 -14.72 -17.18
C ASN A 407 -11.12 -14.73 -18.62
N ARG A 408 -11.70 -15.59 -19.45
CA ARG A 408 -11.39 -15.62 -20.88
C ARG A 408 -11.79 -14.31 -21.55
N GLN A 409 -12.99 -13.80 -21.30
CA GLN A 409 -13.41 -12.51 -21.88
C GLN A 409 -12.50 -11.34 -21.45
N ALA A 410 -12.06 -11.30 -20.19
CA ALA A 410 -11.11 -10.30 -19.70
C ALA A 410 -9.76 -10.36 -20.44
N ILE A 411 -9.27 -11.57 -20.73
CA ILE A 411 -7.99 -11.79 -21.43
C ILE A 411 -8.08 -11.48 -22.92
N ALA A 412 -9.20 -11.79 -23.59
CA ALA A 412 -9.42 -11.40 -24.98
C ALA A 412 -9.36 -9.88 -25.18
N ALA A 413 -9.78 -9.13 -24.16
CA ALA A 413 -9.84 -7.67 -24.21
C ALA A 413 -8.49 -6.98 -23.92
N GLN A 414 -7.56 -7.66 -23.24
CA GLN A 414 -6.33 -7.05 -22.72
C GLN A 414 -5.12 -7.27 -23.64
N LYS A 415 -4.46 -6.18 -24.07
CA LYS A 415 -3.10 -6.23 -24.63
C LYS A 415 -2.10 -6.28 -23.47
N ILE A 416 -1.50 -7.44 -23.20
CA ILE A 416 -0.48 -7.57 -22.15
C ILE A 416 0.75 -6.75 -22.56
N ALA A 417 1.07 -5.72 -21.77
CA ALA A 417 2.26 -4.89 -21.98
C ALA A 417 3.56 -5.71 -21.74
N GLU A 418 4.65 -5.30 -22.38
CA GLU A 418 5.96 -5.91 -22.11
C GLU A 418 6.49 -5.50 -20.74
N LEU A 419 6.99 -6.47 -19.98
CA LEU A 419 7.63 -6.24 -18.68
C LEU A 419 9.01 -5.61 -18.87
N GLU A 420 9.26 -4.48 -18.22
CA GLU A 420 10.58 -3.85 -18.19
C GLU A 420 11.57 -4.66 -17.34
N LYS A 421 12.87 -4.35 -17.45
CA LYS A 421 13.92 -5.06 -16.70
C LYS A 421 13.71 -4.94 -15.18
N GLU A 422 13.28 -3.78 -14.71
CA GLU A 422 13.04 -3.52 -13.28
C GLU A 422 11.82 -4.30 -12.77
N ASP A 423 10.75 -4.39 -13.56
CA ASP A 423 9.55 -5.17 -13.25
C ASP A 423 9.88 -6.68 -13.12
N ARG A 424 10.77 -7.18 -13.99
CA ARG A 424 11.24 -8.58 -13.93
C ARG A 424 12.03 -8.87 -12.65
N GLU A 425 12.90 -7.95 -12.22
CA GLU A 425 13.64 -8.12 -10.96
C GLU A 425 12.70 -8.05 -9.74
N LEU A 426 11.67 -7.21 -9.78
CA LEU A 426 10.63 -7.16 -8.74
C LEU A 426 9.88 -8.50 -8.63
N ILE A 427 9.41 -9.06 -9.75
CA ILE A 427 8.71 -10.35 -9.79
C ILE A 427 9.62 -11.47 -9.27
N LYS A 428 10.91 -11.44 -9.65
CA LYS A 428 11.91 -12.40 -9.17
C LYS A 428 12.16 -12.28 -7.66
N ALA A 429 12.15 -11.07 -7.11
CA ALA A 429 12.31 -10.85 -5.67
C ALA A 429 11.08 -11.30 -4.86
N ALA A 430 9.90 -11.30 -5.47
CA ALA A 430 8.65 -11.73 -4.83
C ALA A 430 8.53 -13.26 -4.71
N GLU A 431 9.11 -14.03 -5.63
CA GLU A 431 9.05 -15.51 -5.65
C GLU A 431 9.35 -16.17 -4.29
N PRO A 432 10.51 -15.91 -3.64
CA PRO A 432 10.82 -16.59 -2.38
C PRO A 432 9.87 -16.22 -1.25
N ILE A 433 9.28 -15.02 -1.28
CA ILE A 433 8.28 -14.58 -0.29
C ILE A 433 7.00 -15.39 -0.49
N LEU A 434 6.52 -15.43 -1.74
CA LEU A 434 5.30 -16.13 -2.12
C LEU A 434 5.40 -17.62 -1.85
N ALA A 435 6.58 -18.22 -2.07
CA ALA A 435 6.83 -19.61 -1.75
C ALA A 435 6.81 -19.87 -0.23
N GLU A 436 7.40 -18.99 0.59
CA GLU A 436 7.48 -19.18 2.04
C GLU A 436 6.12 -18.98 2.74
N ILE A 437 5.26 -18.08 2.24
CA ILE A 437 3.92 -17.86 2.81
C ILE A 437 2.88 -18.89 2.36
N SER A 438 3.22 -19.77 1.42
CA SER A 438 2.27 -20.69 0.79
C SER A 438 2.51 -22.13 1.21
N GLU A 439 1.44 -22.94 1.23
CA GLU A 439 1.56 -24.40 1.33
C GLU A 439 2.25 -24.97 0.09
N LEU A 440 2.81 -26.17 0.23
CA LEU A 440 3.70 -26.80 -0.76
C LEU A 440 3.17 -26.73 -2.20
N GLU A 441 1.89 -27.03 -2.40
CA GLU A 441 1.26 -27.01 -3.72
C GLU A 441 1.21 -25.60 -4.33
N LEU A 442 0.72 -24.60 -3.58
CA LEU A 442 0.64 -23.21 -4.05
C LEU A 442 2.03 -22.59 -4.22
N ALA A 443 3.01 -22.97 -3.38
CA ALA A 443 4.40 -22.56 -3.51
C ALA A 443 5.05 -23.10 -4.80
N ASP A 444 4.77 -24.36 -5.16
CA ASP A 444 5.23 -24.96 -6.40
C ASP A 444 4.62 -24.25 -7.61
N GLU A 445 3.33 -23.91 -7.55
CA GLU A 445 2.64 -23.16 -8.60
C GLU A 445 3.22 -21.76 -8.81
N PHE A 446 3.55 -21.03 -7.73
CA PHE A 446 4.24 -19.74 -7.85
C PHE A 446 5.60 -19.87 -8.53
N ARG A 447 6.37 -20.91 -8.19
CA ARG A 447 7.67 -21.18 -8.81
C ARG A 447 7.56 -21.46 -10.29
N GLU A 448 6.59 -22.27 -10.70
CA GLU A 448 6.34 -22.56 -12.12
C GLU A 448 5.87 -21.30 -12.88
N ASP A 449 4.90 -20.57 -12.33
CA ASP A 449 4.29 -19.43 -13.02
C ASP A 449 5.25 -18.24 -13.13
N ILE A 450 6.05 -17.96 -12.08
CA ILE A 450 7.06 -16.91 -12.14
C ILE A 450 8.19 -17.29 -13.11
N ALA A 451 8.59 -18.56 -13.17
CA ALA A 451 9.56 -19.02 -14.17
C ALA A 451 9.03 -18.82 -15.60
N GLU A 452 7.74 -19.04 -15.83
CA GLU A 452 7.08 -18.76 -17.11
C GLU A 452 7.17 -17.27 -17.48
N ILE A 453 6.87 -16.37 -16.53
CA ILE A 453 6.92 -14.91 -16.74
C ILE A 453 8.35 -14.44 -17.06
N LEU A 454 9.35 -15.00 -16.38
CA LEU A 454 10.74 -14.59 -16.51
C LEU A 454 11.43 -15.18 -17.75
N ALA A 455 10.85 -16.20 -18.38
CA ALA A 455 11.41 -16.83 -19.56
C ALA A 455 11.66 -15.82 -20.71
N PRO A 456 12.73 -15.98 -21.52
CA PRO A 456 13.00 -15.11 -22.66
C PRO A 456 11.86 -15.17 -23.67
N ARG A 457 11.26 -14.02 -24.02
CA ARG A 457 10.23 -13.94 -25.06
C ARG A 457 10.88 -13.98 -26.44
N LEU A 458 10.40 -14.86 -27.32
CA LEU A 458 10.80 -14.84 -28.73
C LEU A 458 10.20 -13.60 -29.43
N PRO A 459 11.00 -12.80 -30.16
CA PRO A 459 10.50 -11.61 -30.84
C PRO A 459 9.36 -11.94 -31.82
N GLY A 460 8.26 -11.19 -31.75
CA GLY A 460 7.14 -11.28 -32.71
C GLY A 460 6.04 -12.28 -32.37
N VAL A 461 6.11 -12.99 -31.24
CA VAL A 461 5.00 -13.84 -30.76
C VAL A 461 4.12 -13.02 -29.81
N SER A 462 3.09 -12.37 -30.36
CA SER A 462 1.95 -11.93 -29.54
C SER A 462 1.26 -13.19 -29.01
N ARG A 463 0.96 -13.24 -27.70
CA ARG A 463 0.14 -14.33 -27.13
C ARG A 463 -1.22 -14.39 -27.82
N ILE A 464 -1.74 -13.23 -28.22
CA ILE A 464 -3.00 -13.05 -28.94
C ILE A 464 -2.70 -13.19 -30.44
N GLU A 465 -3.00 -14.35 -31.02
CA GLU A 465 -2.95 -14.51 -32.47
C GLU A 465 -4.12 -13.75 -33.13
N PRO A 466 -3.87 -13.01 -34.22
CA PRO A 466 -4.94 -12.45 -35.03
C PRO A 466 -5.67 -13.61 -35.74
N GLY A 467 -6.86 -13.99 -35.24
CA GLY A 467 -7.64 -15.07 -35.87
C GLY A 467 -8.65 -15.81 -35.00
N GLY A 468 -8.95 -15.36 -33.77
CA GLY A 468 -10.06 -15.92 -32.98
C GLY A 468 -9.76 -17.26 -32.29
N LYS A 469 -8.50 -17.74 -32.29
CA LYS A 469 -8.07 -18.86 -31.42
C LYS A 469 -7.48 -18.28 -30.14
N MET A 470 -8.06 -18.68 -29.02
CA MET A 470 -7.77 -18.10 -27.71
C MET A 470 -6.60 -18.86 -27.02
N PRO A 471 -5.56 -18.18 -26.49
CA PRO A 471 -4.35 -18.83 -25.96
C PRO A 471 -4.53 -19.30 -24.51
N PRO A 472 -3.55 -20.00 -23.90
CA PRO A 472 -3.47 -20.28 -22.45
C PRO A 472 -3.79 -19.10 -21.55
N LEU A 473 -4.20 -19.39 -20.29
CA LEU A 473 -4.09 -18.37 -19.24
C LEU A 473 -2.61 -18.00 -19.08
N PRO A 474 -2.24 -16.71 -19.17
CA PRO A 474 -0.90 -16.23 -18.89
C PRO A 474 -0.43 -16.52 -17.46
N GLY A 475 0.83 -16.91 -17.25
CA GLY A 475 1.46 -16.91 -15.93
C GLY A 475 1.30 -15.57 -15.21
N GLU A 476 1.34 -14.46 -15.95
CA GLU A 476 1.06 -13.12 -15.43
C GLU A 476 -0.32 -13.04 -14.76
N VAL A 477 -1.38 -13.50 -15.44
CA VAL A 477 -2.75 -13.46 -14.91
C VAL A 477 -2.89 -14.31 -13.64
N ARG A 478 -2.26 -15.50 -13.60
CA ARG A 478 -2.29 -16.39 -12.43
C ARG A 478 -1.58 -15.76 -11.23
N VAL A 479 -0.34 -15.30 -11.42
CA VAL A 479 0.45 -14.69 -10.34
C VAL A 479 -0.23 -13.45 -9.79
N PHE A 480 -0.60 -12.48 -10.64
CA PHE A 480 -1.17 -11.22 -10.16
C PHE A 480 -2.55 -11.41 -9.49
N SER A 481 -3.39 -12.34 -9.96
CA SER A 481 -4.66 -12.66 -9.30
C SER A 481 -4.44 -13.31 -7.93
N ARG A 482 -3.52 -14.28 -7.82
CA ARG A 482 -3.21 -14.95 -6.55
C ARG A 482 -2.58 -14.01 -5.53
N VAL A 483 -1.65 -13.16 -5.96
CA VAL A 483 -1.02 -12.13 -5.12
C VAL A 483 -2.08 -11.17 -4.57
N ALA A 484 -3.00 -10.70 -5.42
CA ALA A 484 -4.12 -9.87 -4.98
C ALA A 484 -4.97 -10.59 -3.93
N LYS A 485 -5.37 -11.84 -4.19
CA LYS A 485 -6.16 -12.65 -3.26
C LYS A 485 -5.45 -12.99 -1.96
N ILE A 486 -4.13 -13.21 -1.98
CA ILE A 486 -3.31 -13.38 -0.77
C ILE A 486 -3.37 -12.13 0.10
N SER A 487 -3.23 -10.95 -0.50
CA SER A 487 -3.30 -9.68 0.26
C SER A 487 -4.70 -9.36 0.80
N LEU A 488 -5.74 -9.95 0.21
CA LEU A 488 -7.13 -9.86 0.66
C LEU A 488 -7.51 -10.97 1.65
N ALA A 489 -6.77 -12.09 1.64
CA ALA A 489 -6.95 -13.16 2.60
C ALA A 489 -6.43 -12.71 3.97
N GLY A 490 -7.17 -13.04 5.04
CA GLY A 490 -6.87 -12.56 6.38
C GLY A 490 -5.44 -12.90 6.83
N ARG A 491 -4.89 -12.13 7.79
CA ARG A 491 -3.55 -12.33 8.38
C ARG A 491 -2.34 -12.02 7.49
N PHE A 492 -2.53 -11.39 6.33
CA PHE A 492 -1.45 -10.96 5.43
C PHE A 492 -0.32 -10.19 6.14
N GLU A 493 -0.66 -9.10 6.82
CA GLU A 493 0.32 -8.28 7.55
C GLU A 493 1.03 -9.07 8.65
N GLU A 494 0.32 -9.93 9.38
CA GLU A 494 0.89 -10.78 10.43
C GLU A 494 1.93 -11.77 9.87
N VAL A 495 1.63 -12.38 8.72
CA VAL A 495 2.49 -13.36 8.05
C VAL A 495 3.74 -12.68 7.47
N CYS A 496 3.59 -11.51 6.83
CA CYS A 496 4.72 -10.75 6.32
C CYS A 496 5.66 -10.28 7.43
N LEU A 497 5.12 -9.80 8.57
CA LEU A 497 5.92 -9.40 9.73
C LEU A 497 6.73 -10.56 10.32
N LYS A 498 6.18 -11.78 10.33
CA LYS A 498 6.89 -12.99 10.75
C LYS A 498 8.07 -13.30 9.83
N ILE A 499 7.87 -13.20 8.52
CA ILE A 499 8.94 -13.40 7.52
C ILE A 499 10.04 -12.35 7.67
N ASP A 500 9.68 -11.08 7.80
CA ASP A 500 10.65 -9.99 8.00
C ASP A 500 11.49 -10.14 9.27
N SER A 501 10.97 -10.87 10.25
CA SER A 501 11.65 -11.19 11.50
C SER A 501 12.58 -12.42 11.39
N ASP A 502 12.44 -13.25 10.36
CA ASP A 502 13.24 -14.46 10.15
C ASP A 502 14.70 -14.11 9.74
N PRO A 503 15.72 -14.60 10.47
CA PRO A 503 17.13 -14.39 10.14
C PRO A 503 17.53 -14.78 8.71
N LYS A 504 16.90 -15.81 8.12
CA LYS A 504 17.15 -16.24 6.74
C LYS A 504 16.72 -15.17 5.75
N TYR A 505 15.56 -14.55 5.99
CA TYR A 505 15.00 -13.52 5.12
C TYR A 505 15.71 -12.17 5.29
N LYS A 506 16.19 -11.84 6.50
CA LYS A 506 17.06 -10.66 6.73
C LYS A 506 18.29 -10.67 5.82
N GLY A 507 18.89 -11.84 5.56
CA GLY A 507 20.03 -11.98 4.64
C GLY A 507 19.67 -11.71 3.17
N VAL A 508 18.48 -12.12 2.73
CA VAL A 508 17.96 -11.88 1.36
C VAL A 508 17.57 -10.41 1.16
N ARG A 509 16.94 -9.79 2.17
CA ARG A 509 16.58 -8.36 2.19
C ARG A 509 17.81 -7.46 2.01
N ILE A 510 18.91 -7.78 2.71
CA ILE A 510 20.18 -7.04 2.58
C ILE A 510 20.79 -7.16 1.16
N ALA A 511 20.54 -8.27 0.46
CA ALA A 511 21.16 -8.57 -0.83
C ALA A 511 20.35 -8.10 -2.06
N THR A 512 19.05 -7.83 -1.92
CA THR A 512 18.14 -7.61 -3.08
C THR A 512 17.33 -6.31 -3.01
N THR A 513 16.69 -6.00 -1.89
CA THR A 513 15.95 -4.73 -1.65
C THR A 513 15.81 -4.45 -0.15
N ALA A 514 16.01 -3.20 0.31
CA ALA A 514 15.81 -2.82 1.72
C ALA A 514 14.33 -2.79 2.16
N ALA A 515 13.41 -3.18 1.27
CA ALA A 515 11.96 -3.18 1.44
C ALA A 515 11.48 -4.35 2.31
N SER A 516 10.34 -4.19 2.98
CA SER A 516 9.68 -5.26 3.74
C SER A 516 9.01 -6.29 2.82
N ALA A 517 8.69 -7.48 3.33
CA ALA A 517 7.99 -8.50 2.56
C ALA A 517 6.62 -7.99 2.06
N ALA A 518 5.89 -7.27 2.93
CA ALA A 518 4.60 -6.67 2.57
C ALA A 518 4.76 -5.61 1.47
N GLU A 519 5.78 -4.75 1.55
CA GLU A 519 6.05 -3.71 0.56
C GLU A 519 6.34 -4.30 -0.83
N ILE A 520 7.10 -5.40 -0.89
CA ILE A 520 7.38 -6.10 -2.17
C ILE A 520 6.08 -6.61 -2.79
N ILE A 521 5.20 -7.24 -2.00
CA ILE A 521 3.91 -7.74 -2.50
C ILE A 521 2.99 -6.60 -2.96
N TYR A 522 2.91 -5.49 -2.22
CA TYR A 522 2.14 -4.32 -2.66
C TYR A 522 2.68 -3.73 -3.97
N ARG A 523 4.00 -3.69 -4.15
CA ARG A 523 4.61 -3.27 -5.44
C ARG A 523 4.26 -4.21 -6.59
N VAL A 524 4.15 -5.52 -6.34
CA VAL A 524 3.67 -6.49 -7.34
C VAL A 524 2.20 -6.24 -7.68
N ILE A 525 1.34 -5.90 -6.71
CA ILE A 525 -0.08 -5.55 -6.97
C ILE A 525 -0.17 -4.28 -7.82
N ALA A 526 0.58 -3.23 -7.47
CA ALA A 526 0.63 -2.00 -8.26
C ALA A 526 1.13 -2.24 -9.70
N LEU A 527 2.15 -3.10 -9.87
CA LEU A 527 2.61 -3.54 -11.18
C LEU A 527 1.51 -4.26 -11.95
N GLY A 528 0.76 -5.16 -11.30
CA GLY A 528 -0.39 -5.85 -11.90
C GLY A 528 -1.43 -4.87 -12.42
N LEU A 529 -1.84 -3.89 -11.61
CA LEU A 529 -2.79 -2.86 -12.02
C LEU A 529 -2.32 -2.07 -13.25
N LYS A 530 -1.02 -1.75 -13.33
CA LYS A 530 -0.40 -1.06 -14.48
C LYS A 530 -0.41 -1.95 -15.72
N LEU A 531 -0.02 -3.22 -15.59
CA LEU A 531 0.06 -4.17 -16.71
C LEU A 531 -1.31 -4.49 -17.31
N PHE A 532 -2.34 -4.56 -16.48
CA PHE A 532 -3.70 -4.88 -16.91
C PHE A 532 -4.55 -3.64 -17.23
N GLY A 533 -3.96 -2.44 -17.21
CA GLY A 533 -4.64 -1.19 -17.57
C GLY A 533 -5.79 -0.82 -16.64
N VAL A 534 -5.68 -1.22 -15.38
CA VAL A 534 -6.66 -0.91 -14.32
C VAL A 534 -6.32 0.42 -13.63
N LEU A 535 -5.05 0.85 -13.71
CA LEU A 535 -4.52 2.12 -13.21
C LEU A 535 -4.77 3.30 -14.16
#